data_AF-A0A7J8RX47-F1
#
_entry.id   AF-A0A7J8RX47-F1
#
_cell.length_a   1.000
_cell.length_b   1.000
_cell.length_c   1.000
_cell.angle_alpha   90.00
_cell.angle_beta   90.00
_cell.angle_gamma   90.00
#
_symmetry.space_group_name_H-M   'P 1'
#
loop_
_entity.id
_entity.type
_entity.pdbx_description
1 polymer ?
#
loop_
_entity_poly.entity_id
_entity_poly.type
_entity_poly.pdbx_seq_one_letter_code
_entity_poly.pdbx_strand_id
1 'polypeptide(L)'
;MAEEDVVPKTFRAFVESADRKFARVRDLPSYGRAQGQHYFQKVFKAYMRLWKYQQEHRPELVKAGLNRWEIGEIAGRIGQLYFGQYMRTSEARFLVEAYIFYEAILKRRYFEGCGVKDLRVRFKELRFYARFLLVSLILNRTEMVKVVVEKLRALIDDCKANFPETNFKEWKLVEQEILRFINIDTTFTIPSSRPFRYCAMLNCHPNSVPYVARFHAKKVLKFRDAILMSYHRNEVKFAELTLDVYRMLQCLEWEPSGSFYQKHPAEPKENGVAVDYSGASGLIDMNLAADMTDPALPPNPRKAILYRPSLTHLIAVMATICEELPPESIMLVYLSAS
;
A
#
# COMPACT_ATOMS: atom_id res chain seq x y z
N MET A 1 -12.40 30.53 -28.79
CA MET A 1 -13.44 30.35 -27.74
C MET A 1 -14.01 28.94 -27.65
N ALA A 2 -14.04 28.12 -28.71
CA ALA A 2 -14.54 26.74 -28.62
C ALA A 2 -13.52 25.72 -28.08
N GLU A 3 -12.22 25.87 -28.36
CA GLU A 3 -11.18 24.92 -27.91
C GLU A 3 -10.86 24.98 -26.40
N GLU A 4 -10.87 26.18 -25.79
CA GLU A 4 -10.54 26.35 -24.36
C GLU A 4 -11.49 25.60 -23.41
N ASP A 5 -12.73 25.33 -23.84
CA ASP A 5 -13.74 24.64 -23.03
C ASP A 5 -13.78 23.12 -23.30
N VAL A 6 -13.11 22.65 -24.35
CA VAL A 6 -13.04 21.21 -24.70
C VAL A 6 -12.09 20.48 -23.78
N VAL A 7 -10.94 21.09 -23.44
CA VAL A 7 -9.90 20.45 -22.63
C VAL A 7 -10.37 20.14 -21.21
N PRO A 8 -11.00 21.09 -20.46
CA PRO A 8 -11.55 20.81 -19.14
C PRO A 8 -12.71 19.81 -19.14
N LYS A 9 -13.59 19.86 -20.14
CA LYS A 9 -14.70 18.89 -20.28
C LYS A 9 -14.19 17.48 -20.55
N THR A 10 -13.20 17.35 -21.43
CA THR A 10 -12.55 16.07 -21.74
C THR A 10 -11.84 15.51 -20.51
N PHE A 11 -11.15 16.36 -19.75
CA PHE A 11 -10.53 15.96 -18.48
C PHE A 11 -11.57 15.42 -17.48
N ARG A 12 -12.67 16.14 -17.25
CA ARG A 12 -13.75 15.66 -16.36
C ARG A 12 -14.35 14.33 -16.82
N ALA A 13 -14.57 14.16 -18.13
CA ALA A 13 -15.03 12.91 -18.69
C ALA A 13 -14.03 11.75 -18.46
N PHE A 14 -12.73 12.00 -18.54
CA PHE A 14 -11.71 11.00 -18.20
C PHE A 14 -11.72 10.65 -16.71
N VAL A 15 -11.86 11.63 -15.81
CA VAL A 15 -11.99 11.40 -14.36
C VAL A 15 -13.20 10.51 -14.07
N GLU A 16 -14.39 10.88 -14.54
CA GLU A 16 -15.62 10.09 -14.33
C GLU A 16 -15.54 8.69 -14.94
N SER A 17 -14.88 8.55 -16.10
CA SER A 17 -14.67 7.25 -16.74
C SER A 17 -13.69 6.37 -15.95
N ALA A 18 -12.64 6.95 -15.37
CA ALA A 18 -11.68 6.25 -14.53
C ALA A 18 -12.32 5.83 -13.20
N ASP A 19 -13.01 6.74 -12.52
CA ASP A 19 -13.67 6.50 -11.23
C ASP A 19 -14.78 5.44 -11.33
N ARG A 20 -15.57 5.45 -12.42
CA ARG A 20 -16.56 4.40 -12.65
C ARG A 20 -15.93 3.01 -12.80
N LYS A 21 -14.78 2.91 -13.48
CA LYS A 21 -14.07 1.64 -13.60
C LYS A 21 -13.40 1.26 -12.27
N PHE A 22 -12.91 2.24 -11.52
CA PHE A 22 -12.32 2.06 -10.20
C PHE A 22 -13.29 1.42 -9.21
N ALA A 23 -14.52 1.92 -9.15
CA ALA A 23 -15.56 1.39 -8.26
C ALA A 23 -15.77 -0.12 -8.45
N ARG A 24 -15.77 -0.59 -9.71
CA ARG A 24 -15.92 -2.01 -10.04
C ARG A 24 -14.76 -2.88 -9.54
N VAL A 25 -13.54 -2.35 -9.47
CA VAL A 25 -12.37 -3.09 -8.97
C VAL A 25 -12.31 -3.11 -7.45
N ARG A 26 -12.82 -2.07 -6.79
CA ARG A 26 -12.89 -2.00 -5.33
C ARG A 26 -13.79 -3.09 -4.75
N ASP A 27 -14.89 -3.42 -5.45
CA ASP A 27 -15.88 -4.36 -4.95
C ASP A 27 -15.54 -5.84 -5.24
N LEU A 28 -14.43 -6.09 -5.95
CA LEU A 28 -13.94 -7.45 -6.22
C LEU A 28 -13.23 -8.02 -4.98
N PRO A 29 -13.46 -9.30 -4.64
CA PRO A 29 -12.72 -9.98 -3.59
C PRO A 29 -11.20 -9.90 -3.80
N SER A 30 -10.46 -9.83 -2.70
CA SER A 30 -8.99 -9.88 -2.72
C SER A 30 -8.47 -11.31 -2.97
N TYR A 31 -9.32 -12.33 -2.86
CA TYR A 31 -9.01 -13.73 -3.15
C TYR A 31 -9.44 -14.12 -4.58
N GLY A 32 -8.56 -14.81 -5.30
CA GLY A 32 -8.78 -15.25 -6.69
C GLY A 32 -7.81 -14.61 -7.72
N ARG A 33 -7.06 -15.44 -8.47
CA ARG A 33 -5.98 -15.04 -9.41
C ARG A 33 -6.49 -14.44 -10.72
N ALA A 34 -7.47 -15.08 -11.36
CA ALA A 34 -7.73 -14.84 -12.78
C ALA A 34 -8.62 -13.62 -13.05
N GLN A 35 -9.66 -13.40 -12.23
CA GLN A 35 -10.67 -12.38 -12.52
C GLN A 35 -10.16 -10.95 -12.24
N GLY A 36 -9.37 -10.75 -11.18
CA GLY A 36 -8.91 -9.42 -10.76
C GLY A 36 -7.93 -8.74 -11.72
N GLN A 37 -7.08 -9.52 -12.41
CA GLN A 37 -5.98 -9.00 -13.23
C GLN A 37 -6.46 -8.19 -14.45
N HIS A 38 -7.48 -8.69 -15.16
CA HIS A 38 -8.02 -8.02 -16.34
C HIS A 38 -8.71 -6.70 -15.98
N TYR A 39 -9.42 -6.65 -14.86
CA TYR A 39 -10.05 -5.40 -14.40
C TYR A 39 -9.00 -4.39 -13.93
N PHE A 40 -7.97 -4.83 -13.20
CA PHE A 40 -6.85 -3.99 -12.80
C PHE A 40 -6.21 -3.31 -14.02
N GLN A 41 -5.83 -4.07 -15.06
CA GLN A 41 -5.22 -3.52 -16.27
C GLN A 41 -6.10 -2.47 -16.97
N LYS A 42 -7.41 -2.70 -17.04
CA LYS A 42 -8.36 -1.76 -17.65
C LYS A 42 -8.47 -0.45 -16.86
N VAL A 43 -8.56 -0.53 -15.53
CA VAL A 43 -8.62 0.65 -14.66
C VAL A 43 -7.30 1.41 -14.68
N PHE A 44 -6.19 0.69 -14.54
CA PHE A 44 -4.85 1.25 -14.55
C PHE A 44 -4.58 2.01 -15.85
N LYS A 45 -4.90 1.42 -17.01
CA LYS A 45 -4.79 2.10 -18.31
C LYS A 45 -5.61 3.39 -18.38
N ALA A 46 -6.81 3.41 -17.78
CA ALA A 46 -7.64 4.60 -17.74
C ALA A 46 -7.02 5.71 -16.87
N TYR A 47 -6.50 5.38 -15.68
CA TYR A 47 -5.80 6.37 -14.85
C TYR A 47 -4.48 6.82 -15.44
N MET A 48 -3.73 5.96 -16.12
CA MET A 48 -2.50 6.39 -16.80
C MET A 48 -2.77 7.33 -17.96
N ARG A 49 -3.86 7.11 -18.73
CA ARG A 49 -4.30 8.05 -19.76
C ARG A 49 -4.72 9.39 -19.16
N LEU A 50 -5.49 9.37 -18.07
CA LEU A 50 -5.88 10.56 -17.32
C LEU A 50 -4.66 11.32 -16.77
N TRP A 51 -3.70 10.59 -16.20
CA TRP A 51 -2.47 11.14 -15.65
C TRP A 51 -1.60 11.80 -16.72
N LYS A 52 -1.46 11.16 -17.89
CA LYS A 52 -0.75 11.75 -19.03
C LYS A 52 -1.47 13.00 -19.54
N TYR A 53 -2.79 12.92 -19.72
CA TYR A 53 -3.58 14.05 -20.23
C TYR A 53 -3.46 15.30 -19.35
N GLN A 54 -3.49 15.14 -18.02
CA GLN A 54 -3.32 16.29 -17.12
C GLN A 54 -1.90 16.86 -17.09
N GLN A 55 -0.86 16.06 -17.41
CA GLN A 55 0.50 16.58 -17.53
C GLN A 55 0.65 17.45 -18.79
N GLU A 56 0.11 16.98 -19.92
CA GLU A 56 0.19 17.67 -21.21
C GLU A 56 -0.60 18.99 -21.22
N HIS A 57 -1.79 19.01 -20.62
CA HIS A 57 -2.70 20.16 -20.65
C HIS A 57 -2.76 20.93 -19.32
N ARG A 58 -1.75 20.78 -18.46
CA ARG A 58 -1.71 21.38 -17.13
C ARG A 58 -2.00 22.90 -17.09
N PRO A 59 -1.39 23.76 -17.93
CA PRO A 59 -1.62 25.21 -17.83
C PRO A 59 -3.08 25.58 -18.10
N GLU A 60 -3.70 24.95 -19.10
CA GLU A 60 -5.11 25.17 -19.46
C GLU A 60 -6.06 24.68 -18.37
N LEU A 61 -5.79 23.52 -17.78
CA LEU A 61 -6.59 22.98 -16.68
C LEU A 61 -6.52 23.87 -15.43
N VAL A 62 -5.33 24.40 -15.10
CA VAL A 62 -5.17 25.34 -13.98
C VAL A 62 -5.92 26.65 -14.25
N LYS A 63 -5.85 27.19 -15.48
CA LYS A 63 -6.65 28.36 -15.90
C LYS A 63 -8.16 28.10 -15.77
N ALA A 64 -8.59 26.87 -16.04
CA ALA A 64 -9.98 26.42 -15.89
C ALA A 64 -10.38 26.06 -14.44
N GLY A 65 -9.51 26.27 -13.45
CA GLY A 65 -9.81 26.08 -12.03
C GLY A 65 -9.47 24.70 -11.44
N LEU A 66 -8.61 23.92 -12.10
CA LEU A 66 -8.10 22.66 -11.54
C LEU A 66 -7.29 22.94 -10.26
N ASN A 67 -7.72 22.34 -9.16
CA ASN A 67 -7.05 22.45 -7.88
C ASN A 67 -5.92 21.43 -7.73
N ARG A 68 -4.91 21.77 -6.92
CA ARG A 68 -3.79 20.86 -6.61
C ARG A 68 -4.27 19.57 -5.94
N TRP A 69 -5.28 19.64 -5.07
CA TRP A 69 -5.79 18.46 -4.39
C TRP A 69 -6.45 17.46 -5.34
N GLU A 70 -7.01 17.89 -6.47
CA GLU A 70 -7.59 17.00 -7.49
C GLU A 70 -6.50 16.16 -8.14
N ILE A 71 -5.33 16.75 -8.41
CA ILE A 71 -4.14 16.02 -8.89
C ILE A 71 -3.66 15.03 -7.81
N GLY A 72 -3.66 15.46 -6.54
CA GLY A 72 -3.35 14.61 -5.40
C GLY A 72 -4.30 13.42 -5.28
N GLU A 73 -5.59 13.61 -5.55
CA GLU A 73 -6.58 12.54 -5.56
C GLU A 73 -6.32 11.52 -6.68
N ILE A 74 -6.02 11.97 -7.90
CA ILE A 74 -5.67 11.08 -9.01
C ILE A 74 -4.42 10.24 -8.66
N ALA A 75 -3.38 10.89 -8.13
CA ALA A 75 -2.19 10.20 -7.66
C ALA A 75 -2.51 9.18 -6.55
N GLY A 76 -3.38 9.55 -5.61
CA GLY A 76 -3.82 8.68 -4.52
C GLY A 76 -4.61 7.47 -5.01
N ARG A 77 -5.41 7.62 -6.08
CA ARG A 77 -6.11 6.51 -6.74
C ARG A 77 -5.15 5.55 -7.42
N ILE A 78 -4.11 6.05 -8.08
CA ILE A 78 -3.07 5.22 -8.68
C ILE A 78 -2.32 4.44 -7.60
N GLY A 79 -1.93 5.10 -6.50
CA GLY A 79 -1.34 4.43 -5.34
C GLY A 79 -2.27 3.35 -4.75
N GLN A 80 -3.59 3.61 -4.71
CA GLN A 80 -4.57 2.63 -4.26
C GLN A 80 -4.68 1.42 -5.20
N LEU A 81 -4.55 1.61 -6.51
CA LEU A 81 -4.53 0.50 -7.48
C LEU A 81 -3.32 -0.39 -7.25
N TYR A 82 -2.13 0.21 -7.10
CA TYR A 82 -0.91 -0.53 -6.80
C TYR A 82 -1.03 -1.31 -5.48
N PHE A 83 -1.52 -0.68 -4.42
CA PHE A 83 -1.73 -1.35 -3.15
C PHE A 83 -2.76 -2.50 -3.27
N GLY A 84 -3.86 -2.30 -3.99
CA GLY A 84 -4.84 -3.35 -4.24
C GLY A 84 -4.24 -4.52 -5.04
N GLN A 85 -3.31 -4.26 -5.94
CA GLN A 85 -2.58 -5.30 -6.66
C GLN A 85 -1.60 -6.07 -5.76
N TYR A 86 -0.92 -5.36 -4.85
CA TYR A 86 -0.12 -6.00 -3.79
C TYR A 86 -0.99 -6.94 -2.93
N MET A 87 -2.17 -6.49 -2.50
CA MET A 87 -3.05 -7.34 -1.67
C MET A 87 -3.50 -8.64 -2.37
N ARG A 88 -3.50 -8.67 -3.72
CA ARG A 88 -3.87 -9.88 -4.50
C ARG A 88 -2.68 -10.77 -4.87
N THR A 89 -1.51 -10.18 -5.07
CA THR A 89 -0.32 -10.88 -5.61
C THR A 89 0.78 -11.10 -4.57
N SER A 90 0.80 -10.26 -3.54
CA SER A 90 1.85 -10.14 -2.52
C SER A 90 3.24 -9.86 -3.10
N GLU A 91 3.29 -9.26 -4.29
CA GLU A 91 4.55 -8.82 -4.91
C GLU A 91 4.96 -7.45 -4.36
N ALA A 92 6.12 -7.41 -3.69
CA ALA A 92 6.62 -6.22 -3.00
C ALA A 92 6.75 -4.99 -3.92
N ARG A 93 7.05 -5.18 -5.22
CA ARG A 93 7.14 -4.08 -6.20
C ARG A 93 5.90 -3.19 -6.22
N PHE A 94 4.70 -3.77 -6.15
CA PHE A 94 3.47 -2.98 -6.19
C PHE A 94 3.26 -2.21 -4.88
N LEU A 95 3.73 -2.75 -3.76
CA LEU A 95 3.68 -2.06 -2.48
C LEU A 95 4.64 -0.85 -2.46
N VAL A 96 5.85 -1.02 -3.00
CA VAL A 96 6.83 0.07 -3.17
C VAL A 96 6.28 1.16 -4.08
N GLU A 97 5.69 0.81 -5.22
CA GLU A 97 5.04 1.78 -6.11
C GLU A 97 3.92 2.56 -5.40
N ALA A 98 3.06 1.88 -4.64
CA ALA A 98 2.02 2.56 -3.86
C ALA A 98 2.61 3.57 -2.86
N TYR A 99 3.71 3.20 -2.20
CA TYR A 99 4.42 4.09 -1.28
C TYR A 99 4.99 5.32 -1.97
N ILE A 100 5.64 5.15 -3.13
CA ILE A 100 6.20 6.24 -3.94
C ILE A 100 5.12 7.28 -4.26
N PHE A 101 3.93 6.83 -4.70
CA PHE A 101 2.82 7.74 -4.98
C PHE A 101 2.35 8.49 -3.72
N TYR A 102 2.18 7.80 -2.59
CA TYR A 102 1.74 8.46 -1.36
C TYR A 102 2.79 9.41 -0.77
N GLU A 103 4.06 9.04 -0.81
CA GLU A 103 5.16 9.89 -0.36
C GLU A 103 5.27 11.14 -1.24
N ALA A 104 5.15 10.99 -2.56
CA ALA A 104 5.11 12.12 -3.48
C ALA A 104 3.94 13.06 -3.19
N ILE A 105 2.78 12.52 -2.80
CA ILE A 105 1.62 13.33 -2.43
C ILE A 105 1.91 14.19 -1.19
N LEU A 106 2.52 13.57 -0.17
CA LEU A 106 2.92 14.25 1.06
C LEU A 106 3.98 15.33 0.79
N LYS A 107 5.08 14.98 0.12
CA LYS A 107 6.21 15.89 -0.18
C LYS A 107 5.78 17.10 -1.00
N ARG A 108 4.90 16.90 -1.99
CA ARG A 108 4.40 17.97 -2.87
C ARG A 108 3.21 18.74 -2.27
N ARG A 109 2.75 18.35 -1.09
CA ARG A 109 1.74 19.07 -0.30
C ARG A 109 0.48 19.36 -1.12
N TYR A 110 -0.04 18.36 -1.84
CA TYR A 110 -1.19 18.57 -2.75
C TYR A 110 -2.47 19.01 -2.04
N PHE A 111 -2.58 18.76 -0.73
CA PHE A 111 -3.71 19.17 0.10
C PHE A 111 -3.48 20.50 0.86
N GLU A 112 -2.27 21.06 0.83
CA GLU A 112 -2.01 22.38 1.43
C GLU A 112 -2.57 23.51 0.56
N GLY A 113 -3.10 24.57 1.19
CA GLY A 113 -3.63 25.75 0.49
C GLY A 113 -5.03 25.57 -0.09
N CYS A 114 -5.65 24.39 0.06
CA CYS A 114 -7.09 24.25 -0.15
C CYS A 114 -7.81 25.15 0.84
N GLY A 115 -8.68 26.03 0.35
CA GLY A 115 -9.54 26.85 1.19
C GLY A 115 -10.17 25.96 2.26
N VAL A 116 -9.87 26.26 3.52
CA VAL A 116 -10.13 25.49 4.76
C VAL A 116 -11.61 25.11 4.97
N LYS A 117 -12.49 25.43 4.03
CA LYS A 117 -13.95 25.42 4.14
C LYS A 117 -14.65 24.19 3.57
N ASP A 118 -14.01 23.37 2.72
CA ASP A 118 -14.67 22.18 2.17
C ASP A 118 -14.37 20.91 2.99
N LEU A 119 -15.36 20.50 3.78
CA LEU A 119 -15.36 19.28 4.57
C LEU A 119 -15.10 18.03 3.70
N ARG A 120 -15.54 18.00 2.43
CA ARG A 120 -15.34 16.85 1.53
C ARG A 120 -13.86 16.65 1.20
N VAL A 121 -13.13 17.75 0.97
CA VAL A 121 -11.69 17.71 0.68
C VAL A 121 -10.92 17.23 1.92
N ARG A 122 -11.30 17.69 3.12
CA ARG A 122 -10.73 17.21 4.38
C ARG A 122 -10.92 15.71 4.58
N PHE A 123 -12.10 15.16 4.27
CA PHE A 123 -12.30 13.71 4.31
C PHE A 123 -11.52 12.95 3.23
N LYS A 124 -11.18 13.56 2.09
CA LYS A 124 -10.27 12.95 1.12
C LYS A 124 -8.85 12.90 1.66
N GLU A 125 -8.40 13.97 2.30
CA GLU A 125 -7.08 14.08 2.94
C GLU A 125 -6.92 13.09 4.11
N LEU A 126 -7.92 12.99 4.99
CA LEU A 126 -7.97 12.01 6.09
C LEU A 126 -7.83 10.57 5.56
N ARG A 127 -8.57 10.23 4.50
CA ARG A 127 -8.47 8.90 3.86
C ARG A 127 -7.14 8.68 3.16
N PHE A 128 -6.50 9.73 2.64
CA PHE A 128 -5.14 9.64 2.10
C PHE A 128 -4.16 9.24 3.22
N TYR A 129 -4.16 9.96 4.35
CA TYR A 129 -3.27 9.65 5.47
C TYR A 129 -3.49 8.23 6.01
N ALA A 130 -4.75 7.79 6.19
CA ALA A 130 -5.04 6.42 6.63
C ALA A 130 -4.48 5.34 5.68
N ARG A 131 -4.58 5.54 4.36
CA ARG A 131 -4.01 4.62 3.37
C ARG A 131 -2.49 4.65 3.37
N PHE A 132 -1.90 5.84 3.51
CA PHE A 132 -0.46 5.97 3.55
C PHE A 132 0.14 5.32 4.80
N LEU A 133 -0.55 5.42 5.95
CA LEU A 133 -0.18 4.68 7.17
C LEU A 133 -0.16 3.18 6.93
N LEU A 134 -1.20 2.63 6.32
CA LEU A 134 -1.27 1.19 6.06
C LEU A 134 -0.13 0.71 5.15
N VAL A 135 0.17 1.45 4.07
CA VAL A 135 1.28 1.11 3.17
C VAL A 135 2.63 1.23 3.86
N SER A 136 2.85 2.32 4.61
CA SER A 136 4.11 2.55 5.34
C SER A 136 4.33 1.52 6.44
N LEU A 137 3.25 1.13 7.13
CA LEU A 137 3.26 0.08 8.13
C LEU A 137 3.63 -1.26 7.51
N ILE A 138 2.95 -1.67 6.44
CA ILE A 138 3.25 -2.95 5.78
C ILE A 138 4.66 -2.94 5.23
N LEU A 139 5.18 -1.82 4.70
CA LEU A 139 6.58 -1.67 4.28
C LEU A 139 7.59 -1.58 5.42
N ASN A 140 7.15 -1.61 6.68
CA ASN A 140 8.01 -1.48 7.86
C ASN A 140 8.83 -0.16 7.89
N ARG A 141 8.30 0.93 7.32
CA ARG A 141 8.94 2.27 7.34
C ARG A 141 8.52 3.05 8.59
N THR A 142 9.05 2.63 9.74
CA THR A 142 8.65 3.13 11.07
C THR A 142 8.74 4.65 11.22
N GLU A 143 9.81 5.29 10.74
CA GLU A 143 9.97 6.74 10.80
C GLU A 143 8.91 7.49 9.98
N MET A 144 8.59 6.98 8.78
CA MET A 144 7.51 7.56 7.97
C MET A 144 6.15 7.39 8.65
N VAL A 145 5.90 6.24 9.26
CA VAL A 145 4.66 6.00 10.04
C VAL A 145 4.52 7.05 11.15
N LYS A 146 5.56 7.31 11.93
CA LYS A 146 5.55 8.36 12.98
C LYS A 146 5.18 9.74 12.41
N VAL A 147 5.83 10.14 11.32
CA VAL A 147 5.56 11.43 10.65
C VAL A 147 4.10 11.53 10.19
N VAL A 148 3.59 10.48 9.57
CA VAL A 148 2.24 10.43 9.00
C VAL A 148 1.17 10.41 10.10
N VAL A 149 1.43 9.74 11.23
CA VAL A 149 0.52 9.76 12.40
C VAL A 149 0.37 11.16 12.97
N GLU A 150 1.48 11.88 13.14
CA GLU A 150 1.43 13.26 13.66
C GLU A 150 0.68 14.20 12.69
N LYS A 151 0.86 14.02 11.38
CA LYS A 151 0.09 14.75 10.36
C LYS A 151 -1.40 14.43 10.41
N LEU A 152 -1.76 13.15 10.60
CA LEU A 152 -3.14 12.73 10.76
C LEU A 152 -3.78 13.36 12.01
N ARG A 153 -3.09 13.33 13.16
CA ARG A 153 -3.54 13.96 14.41
C ARG A 153 -3.79 15.45 14.20
N ALA A 154 -2.80 16.17 13.67
CA ALA A 154 -2.92 17.60 13.41
C ALA A 154 -4.10 17.93 12.48
N LEU A 155 -4.32 17.12 11.44
CA LEU A 155 -5.46 17.30 10.54
C LEU A 155 -6.80 17.04 11.23
N ILE A 156 -6.89 16.00 12.05
CA ILE A 156 -8.11 15.67 12.80
C ILE A 156 -8.47 16.81 13.77
N ASP A 157 -7.48 17.42 14.43
CA ASP A 157 -7.71 18.53 15.34
C ASP A 157 -8.09 19.82 14.61
N ASP A 158 -7.45 20.13 13.47
CA ASP A 158 -7.85 21.21 12.57
C ASP A 158 -9.30 21.03 12.08
N CYS A 159 -9.68 19.81 11.71
CA CYS A 159 -11.05 19.53 11.27
C CYS A 159 -12.08 19.74 12.39
N LYS A 160 -11.77 19.37 13.63
CA LYS A 160 -12.67 19.63 14.77
C LYS A 160 -12.83 21.12 15.06
N ALA A 161 -11.73 21.88 14.95
CA ALA A 161 -11.76 23.32 15.18
C ALA A 161 -12.59 24.05 14.10
N ASN A 162 -12.45 23.66 12.84
CA ASN A 162 -13.13 24.31 11.72
C ASN A 162 -14.57 23.79 11.47
N PHE A 163 -14.91 22.58 11.93
CA PHE A 163 -16.21 21.94 11.69
C PHE A 163 -16.82 21.37 12.99
N PRO A 164 -17.23 22.22 13.96
CA PRO A 164 -17.69 21.78 15.27
C PRO A 164 -18.97 20.94 15.23
N GLU A 165 -19.81 21.13 14.20
CA GLU A 165 -21.06 20.38 14.01
C GLU A 165 -20.84 18.95 13.48
N THR A 166 -19.64 18.64 12.95
CA THR A 166 -19.35 17.33 12.37
C THR A 166 -18.79 16.37 13.41
N ASN A 167 -19.32 15.15 13.43
CA ASN A 167 -18.84 14.10 14.33
C ASN A 167 -17.57 13.41 13.79
N PHE A 168 -16.42 13.70 14.39
CA PHE A 168 -15.13 13.07 14.06
C PHE A 168 -14.77 11.85 14.93
N LYS A 169 -15.72 11.24 15.66
CA LYS A 169 -15.45 10.10 16.55
C LYS A 169 -14.76 8.93 15.83
N GLU A 170 -15.20 8.58 14.62
CA GLU A 170 -14.57 7.50 13.83
C GLU A 170 -13.09 7.78 13.53
N TRP A 171 -12.76 9.01 13.15
CA TRP A 171 -11.38 9.40 12.87
C TRP A 171 -10.53 9.46 14.13
N LYS A 172 -11.09 9.88 15.27
CA LYS A 172 -10.40 9.74 16.57
C LYS A 172 -10.13 8.27 16.90
N LEU A 173 -11.06 7.35 16.58
CA LEU A 173 -10.84 5.92 16.78
C LEU A 173 -9.69 5.41 15.88
N VAL A 174 -9.64 5.83 14.61
CA VAL A 174 -8.51 5.48 13.71
C VAL A 174 -7.17 5.98 14.26
N GLU A 175 -7.12 7.22 14.80
CA GLU A 175 -5.93 7.76 15.45
C GLU A 175 -5.53 6.95 16.69
N GLN A 176 -6.50 6.61 17.54
CA GLN A 176 -6.24 5.80 18.74
C GLN A 176 -5.78 4.38 18.40
N GLU A 177 -6.38 3.76 17.38
CA GLU A 177 -5.98 2.44 16.88
C GLU A 177 -4.51 2.43 16.45
N ILE A 178 -4.09 3.38 15.59
CA ILE A 178 -2.70 3.41 15.13
C ILE A 178 -1.70 3.73 16.25
N LEU A 179 -2.05 4.62 17.17
CA LEU A 179 -1.18 4.96 18.30
C LEU A 179 -0.99 3.76 19.23
N ARG A 180 -2.08 3.03 19.54
CA ARG A 180 -1.99 1.77 20.32
C ARG A 180 -1.16 0.72 19.58
N PHE A 181 -1.36 0.60 18.27
CA PHE A 181 -0.62 -0.34 17.44
C PHE A 181 0.90 -0.09 17.52
N ILE A 182 1.32 1.15 17.28
CA ILE A 182 2.72 1.57 17.30
C ILE A 182 3.33 1.42 18.70
N ASN A 183 2.61 1.80 19.75
CA ASN A 183 3.13 1.74 21.11
C ASN A 183 3.38 0.31 21.59
N ILE A 184 2.58 -0.65 21.14
CA ILE A 184 2.67 -2.06 21.55
C ILE A 184 3.67 -2.82 20.68
N ASP A 185 3.84 -2.44 19.42
CA ASP A 185 4.76 -3.12 18.53
C ASP A 185 6.22 -2.78 18.84
N THR A 186 6.99 -3.80 19.24
CA THR A 186 8.38 -3.64 19.69
C THR A 186 9.31 -3.13 18.61
N THR A 187 8.96 -3.30 17.33
CA THR A 187 9.72 -2.76 16.20
C THR A 187 9.72 -1.22 16.16
N PHE A 188 8.72 -0.58 16.76
CA PHE A 188 8.66 0.87 16.90
C PHE A 188 9.34 1.39 18.16
N THR A 189 9.39 0.57 19.21
CA THR A 189 9.86 0.94 20.55
C THR A 189 11.34 0.58 20.79
N ILE A 190 11.84 -0.47 20.13
CA ILE A 190 13.19 -1.02 20.36
C ILE A 190 13.97 -1.00 19.03
N PRO A 191 14.89 -0.03 18.84
CA PRO A 191 15.71 0.09 17.62
C PRO A 191 16.60 -1.13 17.31
N SER A 192 16.89 -1.95 18.32
CA SER A 192 17.70 -3.18 18.21
C SER A 192 16.87 -4.46 18.03
N SER A 193 15.54 -4.35 17.88
CA SER A 193 14.69 -5.52 17.68
C SER A 193 14.99 -6.18 16.33
N ARG A 194 15.16 -7.52 16.36
CA ARG A 194 15.36 -8.33 15.15
C ARG A 194 14.17 -8.13 14.21
N PRO A 195 14.37 -8.01 12.88
CA PRO A 195 13.27 -7.78 11.98
C PRO A 195 12.52 -9.10 11.85
N PHE A 196 11.20 -9.03 11.69
CA PHE A 196 10.41 -10.23 11.37
C PHE A 196 10.72 -10.73 9.95
N ARG A 197 11.08 -9.82 9.04
CA ARG A 197 11.44 -10.14 7.66
C ARG A 197 12.71 -10.95 7.53
N TYR A 198 12.81 -11.66 6.42
CA TYR A 198 14.08 -12.25 6.01
C TYR A 198 15.11 -11.15 5.73
N CYS A 199 16.20 -11.09 6.49
CA CYS A 199 17.37 -10.28 6.23
C CYS A 199 18.59 -11.17 5.96
N ALA A 200 19.28 -10.96 4.83
CA ALA A 200 20.45 -11.75 4.45
C ALA A 200 21.62 -11.62 5.44
N MET A 201 21.72 -10.51 6.18
CA MET A 201 22.76 -10.31 7.20
C MET A 201 22.50 -11.13 8.48
N LEU A 202 21.24 -11.45 8.78
CA LEU A 202 20.83 -12.07 10.05
C LEU A 202 20.35 -13.51 9.88
N ASN A 203 20.02 -13.92 8.67
CA ASN A 203 19.43 -15.22 8.38
C ASN A 203 20.28 -15.99 7.36
N CYS A 204 20.29 -17.30 7.51
CA CYS A 204 20.94 -18.19 6.57
C CYS A 204 20.31 -18.07 5.17
N HIS A 205 21.12 -18.24 4.12
CA HIS A 205 20.60 -18.25 2.75
C HIS A 205 19.55 -19.37 2.60
N PRO A 206 18.41 -19.16 1.92
CA PRO A 206 17.40 -20.20 1.74
C PRO A 206 17.93 -21.56 1.23
N ASN A 207 19.02 -21.55 0.44
CA ASN A 207 19.64 -22.74 -0.13
C ASN A 207 20.50 -23.53 0.87
N SER A 208 20.85 -22.95 2.03
CA SER A 208 21.61 -23.63 3.07
C SER A 208 20.72 -24.36 4.09
N VAL A 209 19.40 -24.21 3.99
CA VAL A 209 18.43 -24.89 4.86
C VAL A 209 18.09 -26.25 4.23
N PRO A 210 18.02 -27.35 5.01
CA PRO A 210 17.65 -28.65 4.49
C PRO A 210 16.27 -28.62 3.83
N TYR A 211 16.15 -29.25 2.66
CA TYR A 211 14.89 -29.31 1.95
C TYR A 211 13.88 -30.16 2.71
N VAL A 212 12.61 -29.75 2.70
CA VAL A 212 11.50 -30.60 3.13
C VAL A 212 11.56 -31.93 2.38
N ALA A 213 11.35 -33.05 3.09
CA ALA A 213 11.38 -34.38 2.51
C ALA A 213 10.56 -34.43 1.20
N ARG A 214 11.18 -34.92 0.12
CA ARG A 214 10.53 -34.97 -1.19
C ARG A 214 9.36 -35.95 -1.13
N PHE A 215 8.16 -35.50 -1.45
CA PHE A 215 7.00 -36.38 -1.60
C PHE A 215 7.12 -37.29 -2.83
N HIS A 216 7.89 -36.87 -3.84
CA HIS A 216 8.15 -37.63 -5.06
C HIS A 216 9.55 -37.29 -5.61
N ALA A 217 10.23 -38.25 -6.26
CA ALA A 217 11.64 -38.13 -6.67
C ALA A 217 11.97 -36.87 -7.50
N LYS A 218 10.99 -36.34 -8.25
CA LYS A 218 11.12 -35.15 -9.10
C LYS A 218 10.37 -33.92 -8.61
N LYS A 219 9.57 -34.03 -7.54
CA LYS A 219 8.64 -32.96 -7.12
C LYS A 219 8.98 -32.45 -5.75
N VAL A 220 9.08 -31.14 -5.67
CA VAL A 220 9.63 -30.44 -4.54
C VAL A 220 8.57 -29.46 -4.06
N LEU A 221 8.14 -29.60 -2.80
CA LEU A 221 7.06 -28.79 -2.25
C LEU A 221 7.47 -27.32 -2.18
N LYS A 222 6.63 -26.46 -2.74
CA LYS A 222 6.84 -25.00 -2.76
C LYS A 222 5.80 -24.31 -1.89
N PHE A 223 6.25 -23.50 -0.95
CA PHE A 223 5.34 -22.63 -0.21
C PHE A 223 4.85 -21.50 -1.12
N ARG A 224 3.53 -21.41 -1.35
CA ARG A 224 2.97 -20.46 -2.33
C ARG A 224 1.89 -19.54 -1.79
N ASP A 225 1.10 -20.00 -0.83
CA ASP A 225 -0.06 -19.26 -0.34
C ASP A 225 -0.11 -19.29 1.19
N ALA A 226 -0.59 -18.23 1.81
CA ALA A 226 -0.78 -18.11 3.24
C ALA A 226 -2.13 -17.45 3.52
N ILE A 227 -2.92 -18.03 4.41
CA ILE A 227 -4.11 -17.41 4.97
C ILE A 227 -3.76 -16.96 6.38
N LEU A 228 -3.84 -15.67 6.63
CA LEU A 228 -3.59 -15.07 7.94
C LEU A 228 -4.90 -14.54 8.46
N MET A 229 -5.40 -15.08 9.57
CA MET A 229 -6.68 -14.68 10.12
C MET A 229 -6.64 -14.44 11.62
N SER A 230 -7.56 -13.60 12.06
CA SER A 230 -7.85 -13.32 13.46
C SER A 230 -9.35 -13.41 13.69
N TYR A 231 -9.75 -13.89 14.86
CA TYR A 231 -11.17 -14.02 15.24
C TYR A 231 -11.54 -13.23 16.51
N HIS A 232 -10.57 -12.80 17.31
CA HIS A 232 -10.84 -12.23 18.62
C HIS A 232 -11.25 -10.74 18.56
N ARG A 233 -12.10 -10.30 19.51
CA ARG A 233 -12.77 -8.98 19.45
C ARG A 233 -11.91 -7.82 19.94
N ASN A 234 -11.00 -8.07 20.89
CA ASN A 234 -10.26 -7.04 21.60
C ASN A 234 -8.78 -6.98 21.21
N GLU A 235 -8.43 -7.49 20.02
CA GLU A 235 -7.07 -7.44 19.51
C GLU A 235 -6.66 -6.01 19.14
N VAL A 236 -5.39 -5.70 19.40
CA VAL A 236 -4.75 -4.47 18.91
C VAL A 236 -4.66 -4.55 17.40
N LYS A 237 -5.21 -3.54 16.72
CA LYS A 237 -5.28 -3.51 15.26
C LYS A 237 -5.17 -2.10 14.72
N PHE A 238 -4.88 -2.03 13.44
CA PHE A 238 -5.09 -0.84 12.63
C PHE A 238 -5.83 -1.24 11.35
N ALA A 239 -6.98 -0.62 11.11
CA ALA A 239 -7.91 -1.05 10.05
C ALA A 239 -8.33 -2.53 10.22
N GLU A 240 -7.99 -3.39 9.26
CA GLU A 240 -8.24 -4.84 9.27
C GLU A 240 -7.00 -5.66 9.66
N LEU A 241 -5.89 -4.98 9.96
CA LEU A 241 -4.61 -5.63 10.25
C LEU A 241 -4.37 -5.66 11.75
N THR A 242 -4.48 -6.85 12.34
CA THR A 242 -4.20 -7.08 13.77
C THR A 242 -2.71 -7.25 13.99
N LEU A 243 -2.23 -7.00 15.21
CA LEU A 243 -0.80 -6.99 15.52
C LEU A 243 -0.11 -8.32 15.17
N ASP A 244 -0.74 -9.45 15.50
CA ASP A 244 -0.14 -10.76 15.25
C ASP A 244 -0.20 -11.15 13.77
N VAL A 245 -1.29 -10.80 13.07
CA VAL A 245 -1.37 -10.95 11.62
C VAL A 245 -0.32 -10.07 10.93
N TYR A 246 -0.07 -8.86 11.42
CA TYR A 246 1.01 -8.01 10.93
C TYR A 246 2.38 -8.65 11.12
N ARG A 247 2.68 -9.18 12.30
CA ARG A 247 3.95 -9.88 12.57
C ARG A 247 4.15 -11.06 11.64
N MET A 248 3.11 -11.89 11.48
CA MET A 248 3.15 -13.02 10.53
C MET A 248 3.26 -12.57 9.08
N LEU A 249 2.60 -11.47 8.70
CA LEU A 249 2.76 -10.86 7.38
C LEU A 249 4.22 -10.48 7.14
N GLN A 250 4.86 -9.80 8.11
CA GLN A 250 6.27 -9.43 8.01
C GLN A 250 7.19 -10.67 7.92
N CYS A 251 6.92 -11.76 8.64
CA CYS A 251 7.68 -13.01 8.52
C CYS A 251 7.64 -13.64 7.12
N LEU A 252 6.63 -13.29 6.32
CA LEU A 252 6.39 -13.83 4.99
C LEU A 252 6.86 -12.87 3.87
N GLU A 253 7.53 -11.78 4.21
CA GLU A 253 8.12 -10.83 3.26
C GLU A 253 9.64 -10.98 3.20
N TRP A 254 10.18 -10.92 1.99
CA TRP A 254 11.63 -10.86 1.76
C TRP A 254 12.16 -9.44 1.94
N GLU A 255 13.33 -9.31 2.56
CA GLU A 255 14.09 -8.05 2.64
C GLU A 255 15.59 -8.31 2.38
N PRO A 256 15.96 -8.49 1.11
CA PRO A 256 17.31 -8.93 0.74
C PRO A 256 18.42 -7.94 1.10
N SER A 257 18.18 -6.64 0.96
CA SER A 257 19.20 -5.59 1.21
C SER A 257 19.62 -5.47 2.67
N GLY A 258 18.79 -5.91 3.62
CA GLY A 258 18.99 -5.61 5.04
C GLY A 258 19.00 -4.09 5.33
N SER A 259 18.37 -3.29 4.48
CA SER A 259 18.41 -1.82 4.54
C SER A 259 17.91 -1.24 5.88
N PHE A 260 17.07 -1.95 6.65
CA PHE A 260 16.71 -1.50 8.01
C PHE A 260 17.88 -1.50 9.01
N TYR A 261 18.99 -2.18 8.70
CA TYR A 261 20.17 -2.31 9.56
C TYR A 261 21.35 -1.47 9.10
N GLN A 262 21.32 -0.99 7.85
CA GLN A 262 22.37 -0.13 7.32
C GLN A 262 22.06 1.32 7.69
N LYS A 263 22.76 1.86 8.70
CA LYS A 263 22.84 3.32 8.85
C LYS A 263 23.57 3.85 7.62
N HIS A 264 22.86 4.48 6.69
CA HIS A 264 23.53 5.24 5.63
C HIS A 264 24.45 6.28 6.28
N PRO A 265 25.77 6.27 6.03
CA PRO A 265 26.54 7.49 6.13
C PRO A 265 25.94 8.47 5.11
N ALA A 266 25.72 9.71 5.52
CA ALA A 266 25.24 10.74 4.60
C ALA A 266 26.34 11.01 3.56
N GLU A 267 26.23 10.42 2.37
CA GLU A 267 27.11 10.81 1.27
C GLU A 267 26.57 12.08 0.59
N PRO A 268 27.46 13.06 0.30
CA PRO A 268 27.08 14.30 -0.33
C PRO A 268 26.75 14.07 -1.81
N LYS A 269 25.60 14.58 -2.25
CA LYS A 269 25.22 14.54 -3.67
C LYS A 269 26.07 15.54 -4.47
N GLU A 270 26.95 15.04 -5.32
CA GLU A 270 27.52 15.81 -6.43
C GLU A 270 26.66 15.67 -7.71
N ASN A 271 26.67 16.75 -8.49
CA ASN A 271 25.82 17.02 -9.65
C ASN A 271 26.09 16.10 -10.85
N GLY A 272 25.02 15.74 -11.58
CA GLY A 272 25.12 15.17 -12.93
C GLY A 272 23.74 15.04 -13.59
N VAL A 273 23.49 15.88 -14.59
CA VAL A 273 22.25 15.93 -15.38
C VAL A 273 22.18 14.75 -16.36
N ALA A 274 21.10 13.97 -16.28
CA ALA A 274 20.53 13.23 -17.40
C ALA A 274 19.01 13.13 -17.21
N VAL A 275 18.27 13.74 -18.14
CA VAL A 275 16.81 13.74 -18.21
C VAL A 275 16.39 12.48 -18.97
N ASP A 276 15.48 11.65 -18.43
CA ASP A 276 14.28 11.22 -19.18
C ASP A 276 13.30 10.27 -18.42
N TYR A 277 12.02 10.63 -18.54
CA TYR A 277 10.74 9.92 -18.30
C TYR A 277 10.42 9.22 -16.96
N SER A 278 9.95 10.01 -15.97
CA SER A 278 8.68 9.74 -15.25
C SER A 278 8.42 10.81 -14.18
N GLY A 279 7.56 11.79 -14.47
CA GLY A 279 7.29 12.97 -13.62
C GLY A 279 6.69 12.70 -12.22
N ALA A 280 6.53 11.43 -11.82
CA ALA A 280 6.16 11.02 -10.46
C ALA A 280 7.25 10.18 -9.76
N SER A 281 8.19 9.56 -10.51
CA SER A 281 9.22 8.65 -9.99
C SER A 281 10.63 9.25 -9.99
N GLY A 282 10.89 10.31 -10.76
CA GLY A 282 12.23 10.94 -10.84
C GLY A 282 12.73 11.70 -9.61
N LEU A 283 12.12 11.54 -8.43
CA LEU A 283 12.58 12.16 -7.17
C LEU A 283 12.75 11.17 -6.01
N ILE A 284 12.54 9.87 -6.23
CA ILE A 284 12.59 8.82 -5.20
C ILE A 284 13.57 7.73 -5.65
N ASP A 285 14.41 7.29 -4.71
CA ASP A 285 15.57 6.40 -4.88
C ASP A 285 15.26 5.19 -5.78
N MET A 286 15.90 5.09 -6.95
CA MET A 286 15.97 3.84 -7.71
C MET A 286 16.51 2.69 -6.85
N ASN A 287 17.28 3.03 -5.81
CA ASN A 287 17.79 2.10 -4.81
C ASN A 287 16.65 1.41 -4.04
N LEU A 288 15.53 2.08 -3.74
CA LEU A 288 14.45 1.51 -2.92
C LEU A 288 13.79 0.26 -3.54
N ALA A 289 13.60 0.26 -4.86
CA ALA A 289 13.03 -0.89 -5.56
C ALA A 289 14.06 -2.02 -5.69
N ALA A 290 15.32 -1.69 -6.01
CA ALA A 290 16.42 -2.64 -6.11
C ALA A 290 16.73 -3.31 -4.76
N ASP A 291 16.70 -2.54 -3.66
CA ASP A 291 16.96 -2.99 -2.30
C ASP A 291 15.91 -4.00 -1.79
N MET A 292 14.72 -3.97 -2.36
CA MET A 292 13.58 -4.79 -1.94
C MET A 292 13.33 -5.99 -2.86
N THR A 293 14.04 -6.08 -3.99
CA THR A 293 13.88 -7.19 -4.95
C THR A 293 15.23 -7.80 -5.28
N ASP A 294 15.50 -8.98 -4.72
CA ASP A 294 16.63 -9.82 -5.13
C ASP A 294 16.11 -10.93 -6.06
N PRO A 295 16.53 -10.96 -7.34
CA PRO A 295 16.09 -11.98 -8.29
C PRO A 295 16.57 -13.40 -7.92
N ALA A 296 17.55 -13.55 -7.02
CA ALA A 296 18.00 -14.84 -6.51
C ALA A 296 17.09 -15.41 -5.42
N LEU A 297 16.22 -14.59 -4.81
CA LEU A 297 15.26 -15.05 -3.81
C LEU A 297 13.99 -15.63 -4.45
N PRO A 298 13.38 -16.64 -3.82
CA PRO A 298 12.10 -17.17 -4.29
C PRO A 298 11.00 -16.10 -4.20
N PRO A 299 9.92 -16.22 -4.99
CA PRO A 299 8.79 -15.30 -4.91
C PRO A 299 8.14 -15.33 -3.53
N ASN A 300 7.58 -14.20 -3.10
CA ASN A 300 6.76 -14.12 -1.90
C ASN A 300 5.54 -15.06 -2.00
N PRO A 301 5.16 -15.73 -0.91
CA PRO A 301 3.87 -16.41 -0.86
C PRO A 301 2.74 -15.36 -0.94
N ARG A 302 1.67 -15.69 -1.66
CA ARG A 302 0.44 -14.89 -1.70
C ARG A 302 -0.23 -14.93 -0.33
N LYS A 303 -0.52 -13.77 0.27
CA LYS A 303 -1.21 -13.67 1.55
C LYS A 303 -2.67 -13.27 1.37
N ALA A 304 -3.58 -14.02 1.97
CA ALA A 304 -4.96 -13.62 2.19
C ALA A 304 -5.13 -13.24 3.67
N ILE A 305 -5.44 -11.97 3.94
CA ILE A 305 -5.68 -11.47 5.29
C ILE A 305 -7.18 -11.46 5.56
N LEU A 306 -7.61 -12.13 6.63
CA LEU A 306 -9.02 -12.23 7.02
C LEU A 306 -9.21 -11.74 8.45
N TYR A 307 -9.89 -10.61 8.60
CA TYR A 307 -10.26 -10.10 9.92
C TYR A 307 -11.68 -10.53 10.27
N ARG A 308 -11.82 -11.35 11.32
CA ARG A 308 -13.08 -11.91 11.82
C ARG A 308 -13.96 -12.48 10.69
N PRO A 309 -13.45 -13.39 9.86
CA PRO A 309 -14.26 -13.98 8.79
C PRO A 309 -15.41 -14.81 9.38
N SER A 310 -16.56 -14.81 8.70
CA SER A 310 -17.56 -15.86 8.93
C SER A 310 -17.00 -17.21 8.48
N LEU A 311 -17.55 -18.30 9.02
CA LEU A 311 -17.17 -19.66 8.58
C LEU A 311 -17.36 -19.83 7.07
N THR A 312 -18.46 -19.30 6.52
CA THR A 312 -18.74 -19.35 5.08
C THR A 312 -17.70 -18.59 4.26
N HIS A 313 -17.27 -17.42 4.73
CA HIS A 313 -16.22 -16.64 4.07
C HIS A 313 -14.89 -17.37 4.11
N LEU A 314 -14.52 -17.95 5.26
CA LEU A 314 -13.29 -18.72 5.40
C LEU A 314 -13.26 -19.92 4.45
N ILE A 315 -14.34 -20.72 4.42
CA ILE A 315 -14.44 -21.88 3.53
C ILE A 315 -14.34 -21.45 2.07
N ALA A 316 -15.00 -20.36 1.67
CA ALA A 316 -14.94 -19.84 0.29
C ALA A 316 -13.51 -19.44 -0.11
N VAL A 317 -12.79 -18.76 0.78
CA VAL A 317 -11.39 -18.35 0.55
C VAL A 317 -10.49 -19.58 0.44
N MET A 318 -10.61 -20.53 1.38
CA MET A 318 -9.83 -21.77 1.37
C MET A 318 -10.09 -22.59 0.11
N ALA A 319 -11.35 -22.78 -0.27
CA ALA A 319 -11.72 -23.52 -1.48
C ALA A 319 -11.12 -22.87 -2.73
N THR A 320 -11.28 -21.54 -2.87
CA THR A 320 -10.72 -20.78 -4.00
C THR A 320 -9.20 -20.95 -4.09
N ILE A 321 -8.49 -20.87 -2.95
CA ILE A 321 -7.04 -21.02 -2.95
C ILE A 321 -6.66 -22.47 -3.30
N CYS A 322 -7.33 -23.47 -2.73
CA CYS A 322 -7.08 -24.88 -3.02
C CYS A 322 -7.29 -25.24 -4.50
N GLU A 323 -8.32 -24.69 -5.15
CA GLU A 323 -8.56 -24.90 -6.59
C GLU A 323 -7.48 -24.26 -7.47
N GLU A 324 -6.88 -23.16 -7.02
CA GLU A 324 -5.82 -22.44 -7.73
C GLU A 324 -4.41 -22.98 -7.45
N LEU A 325 -4.25 -23.79 -6.39
CA LEU A 325 -2.95 -24.28 -5.93
C LEU A 325 -2.45 -25.42 -6.83
N PRO A 326 -1.25 -25.31 -7.41
CA PRO A 326 -0.65 -26.44 -8.12
C PRO A 326 -0.37 -27.61 -7.17
N PRO A 327 -0.35 -28.86 -7.67
CA PRO A 327 -0.16 -30.08 -6.87
C PRO A 327 1.13 -30.14 -6.02
N GLU A 328 2.12 -29.30 -6.33
CA GLU A 328 3.42 -29.25 -5.64
C GLU A 328 3.53 -28.07 -4.67
N SER A 329 2.39 -27.61 -4.14
CA SER A 329 2.33 -26.38 -3.35
C SER A 329 1.80 -26.63 -1.95
N ILE A 330 2.35 -25.88 -0.98
CA ILE A 330 1.87 -25.86 0.41
C ILE A 330 1.21 -24.50 0.66
N MET A 331 0.12 -24.53 1.43
CA MET A 331 -0.54 -23.37 1.98
C MET A 331 -0.35 -23.32 3.50
N LEU A 332 0.03 -22.15 4.03
CA LEU A 332 0.03 -21.89 5.46
C LEU A 332 -1.36 -21.38 5.87
N VAL A 333 -1.92 -21.92 6.95
CA VAL A 333 -3.10 -21.34 7.61
C VAL A 333 -2.69 -20.91 9.01
N TYR A 334 -2.70 -19.61 9.24
CA TYR A 334 -2.41 -18.99 10.52
C TYR A 334 -3.69 -18.43 11.13
N LEU A 335 -4.00 -18.85 12.36
CA LEU A 335 -5.12 -18.37 13.16
C LEU A 335 -4.56 -17.73 14.43
N SER A 336 -4.71 -16.41 14.54
CA SER A 336 -4.49 -15.67 15.78
C SER A 336 -5.57 -16.02 16.79
N ALA A 337 -5.13 -16.39 18.00
CA ALA A 337 -6.00 -16.69 19.15
C ALA A 337 -5.89 -15.63 20.26
N SER A 338 -5.25 -14.50 19.96
CA SER A 338 -4.78 -13.49 20.91
C SER A 338 -5.85 -12.54 21.46
#